data_AF-A0A2B7ZU36-F1
#
_entry.id   AF-A0A2B7ZU36-F1
#
_cell.length_a   1.000
_cell.length_b   1.000
_cell.length_c   1.000
_cell.angle_alpha   90.00
_cell.angle_beta   90.00
_cell.angle_gamma   90.00
#
_symmetry.space_group_name_H-M   'P 1'
#
loop_
_entity.id
_entity.type
_entity.pdbx_description
1 polymer ?
#
loop_
_entity_poly.entity_id
_entity_poly.type
_entity_poly.pdbx_seq_one_letter_code
_entity_poly.pdbx_strand_id
1 'polypeptide(L)' 'AKFTGKRPVIIYIHGGPESQFRPVFIGRLNYYLNELGISMVFPNVRGSAGFGKTFLDLDNGLKREESVKDIG' A
#
# COMPACT_ATOMS: atom_id res chain seq x y z
N ALA A 1 6.38 -25.12 -7.24
CA ALA A 1 5.64 -23.83 -7.27
C ALA A 1 5.70 -23.28 -8.70
N LYS A 2 4.64 -22.62 -9.21
CA LYS A 2 4.60 -22.05 -10.59
C LYS A 2 5.78 -21.10 -10.87
N PHE A 3 6.32 -20.48 -9.83
CA PHE A 3 7.45 -19.57 -9.91
C PHE A 3 8.43 -19.84 -8.77
N THR A 4 9.73 -19.66 -9.02
CA THR A 4 10.83 -19.90 -8.08
C THR A 4 11.81 -18.72 -8.08
N GLY A 5 12.59 -18.57 -7.00
CA GLY A 5 13.62 -17.51 -6.89
C GLY A 5 13.09 -16.13 -6.46
N LYS A 6 13.96 -15.12 -6.53
CA LYS A 6 13.62 -13.70 -6.24
C LYS A 6 12.62 -13.18 -7.29
N ARG A 7 11.70 -12.31 -6.87
CA ARG A 7 10.59 -11.83 -7.70
C ARG A 7 10.48 -10.31 -7.63
N PRO A 8 9.94 -9.65 -8.67
CA PRO A 8 9.62 -8.24 -8.59
C PRO A 8 8.61 -8.00 -7.47
N VAL A 9 8.68 -6.81 -6.87
CA VAL A 9 7.73 -6.36 -5.85
C VAL A 9 7.06 -5.09 -6.35
N ILE A 10 5.73 -5.06 -6.32
CA ILE A 10 4.95 -3.83 -6.48
C ILE A 10 4.54 -3.37 -5.08
N ILE A 11 4.91 -2.13 -4.74
CA ILE A 11 4.33 -1.43 -3.58
C ILE A 11 3.17 -0.60 -4.12
N TYR A 12 1.95 -1.00 -3.78
CA TYR A 12 0.73 -0.36 -4.26
C TYR A 12 0.24 0.62 -3.19
N ILE A 13 0.34 1.92 -3.47
CA ILE A 13 0.06 3.01 -2.52
C ILE A 13 -1.30 3.63 -2.87
N HIS A 14 -2.14 3.87 -1.86
CA HIS A 14 -3.35 4.68 -2.01
C HIS A 14 -3.02 6.16 -1.80
N GLY A 15 -3.87 7.06 -2.32
CA GLY A 15 -3.79 8.48 -1.99
C GLY A 15 -4.27 8.79 -0.57
N GLY A 16 -4.02 10.01 -0.11
CA GLY A 16 -4.52 10.55 1.16
C GLY A 16 -5.16 11.95 1.00
N PRO A 17 -5.84 12.44 2.06
CA PRO A 17 -6.05 11.77 3.35
C PRO A 17 -7.28 10.83 3.34
N GLU A 18 -7.38 9.96 4.35
CA GLU A 18 -8.58 9.17 4.74
C GLU A 18 -8.85 7.82 4.04
N SER A 19 -7.98 7.34 3.14
CA SER A 19 -8.06 5.97 2.63
C SER A 19 -7.32 4.96 3.52
N GLN A 20 -7.62 3.68 3.38
CA GLN A 20 -6.83 2.56 3.93
C GLN A 20 -6.96 1.33 3.02
N PHE A 21 -5.92 0.51 2.97
CA PHE A 21 -6.04 -0.86 2.49
C PHE A 21 -6.60 -1.78 3.56
N ARG A 22 -7.48 -2.68 3.12
CA ARG A 22 -8.02 -3.79 3.91
C ARG A 22 -7.91 -5.08 3.10
N PRO A 23 -7.88 -6.25 3.75
CA PRO A 23 -7.95 -7.52 3.07
C PRO A 23 -9.29 -7.67 2.33
N VAL A 24 -9.28 -7.48 1.01
CA VAL A 24 -10.45 -7.61 0.13
C VAL A 24 -10.05 -8.31 -1.17
N PHE A 25 -11.02 -8.72 -1.98
CA PHE A 25 -10.74 -9.22 -3.32
C PHE A 25 -10.19 -8.11 -4.21
N ILE A 26 -8.99 -8.31 -4.77
CA ILE A 26 -8.22 -7.29 -5.51
C ILE A 26 -8.45 -7.32 -7.05
N GLY A 27 -9.39 -8.14 -7.53
CA GLY A 27 -9.86 -8.13 -8.92
C GLY A 27 -8.74 -8.26 -9.95
N ARG A 28 -8.65 -7.27 -10.85
CA ARG A 28 -7.66 -7.24 -11.95
C ARG A 28 -6.21 -7.30 -11.48
N LEU A 29 -5.91 -6.92 -10.24
CA LEU A 29 -4.55 -6.98 -9.70
C LEU A 29 -4.05 -8.43 -9.54
N ASN A 30 -4.95 -9.41 -9.47
CA ASN A 30 -4.58 -10.82 -9.42
C ASN A 30 -3.75 -11.29 -10.62
N TYR A 31 -3.82 -10.59 -11.77
CA TYR A 31 -2.97 -10.91 -12.93
C TYR A 31 -1.47 -10.81 -12.61
N TYR A 32 -1.08 -9.78 -11.84
CA TYR A 32 0.32 -9.60 -11.41
C TYR A 32 0.78 -10.77 -10.54
N LEU A 33 -0.07 -11.24 -9.62
CA LEU A 33 0.24 -12.33 -8.71
C LEU A 33 0.25 -13.70 -9.41
N ASN A 34 -0.81 -14.00 -10.16
CA ASN A 34 -1.09 -15.33 -10.70
C ASN A 34 -0.35 -15.62 -12.01
N GLU A 35 -0.22 -14.62 -12.89
CA GLU A 35 0.33 -14.81 -14.24
C GLU A 35 1.75 -14.30 -14.39
N LEU A 36 2.04 -13.11 -13.84
CA LEU A 36 3.38 -12.53 -13.94
C LEU A 36 4.28 -12.92 -12.77
N GLY A 37 3.68 -13.38 -11.69
CA GLY A 37 4.42 -13.82 -10.54
C GLY A 37 5.12 -12.70 -9.77
N ILE A 38 4.46 -11.56 -9.65
CA ILE A 38 4.93 -10.39 -8.93
C ILE A 38 4.32 -10.39 -7.53
N SER A 39 5.16 -10.16 -6.52
CA SER A 39 4.67 -9.97 -5.14
C SER A 39 4.10 -8.57 -4.99
N MET A 40 3.00 -8.42 -4.26
CA MET A 40 2.34 -7.13 -4.05
C MET A 40 2.27 -6.80 -2.55
N VAL A 41 2.61 -5.56 -2.19
CA VAL A 41 2.54 -5.02 -0.83
C VAL A 41 1.62 -3.80 -0.84
N PHE A 42 0.70 -3.75 0.12
CA PHE A 42 -0.34 -2.72 0.24
C PHE A 42 -0.22 -2.05 1.61
N PRO A 43 0.76 -1.16 1.82
CA PRO A 43 1.00 -0.56 3.13
C PRO A 43 -0.06 0.50 3.45
N ASN A 44 -0.40 0.61 4.73
CA ASN A 44 -1.11 1.75 5.29
C ASN A 44 -0.07 2.71 5.88
N VAL A 45 0.30 3.73 5.11
CA VAL A 45 1.27 4.77 5.52
C VAL A 45 0.62 5.75 6.51
N ARG A 46 1.41 6.55 7.25
CA ARG A 46 0.88 7.63 8.09
C ARG A 46 -0.05 8.53 7.26
N GLY A 47 -1.17 8.94 7.84
CA GLY A 47 -2.30 9.52 7.11
C GLY A 47 -3.41 8.53 6.72
N SER A 48 -3.20 7.22 6.86
CA SER A 48 -4.25 6.25 6.55
C SER A 48 -5.36 6.25 7.61
N ALA A 49 -6.60 6.04 7.17
CA ALA A 49 -7.72 5.83 8.09
C ALA A 49 -7.62 4.49 8.84
N GLY A 50 -8.38 4.35 9.93
CA GLY A 50 -8.48 3.08 10.68
C GLY A 50 -7.50 2.93 11.87
N PHE A 51 -6.58 3.88 12.07
CA PHE A 51 -5.57 3.85 13.14
C PHE A 51 -5.70 4.99 14.17
N GLY A 52 -6.84 5.68 14.16
CA GLY A 52 -7.14 6.81 15.08
C GLY A 52 -6.75 8.18 14.51
N LYS A 53 -7.34 9.24 15.09
CA LYS A 53 -7.20 10.62 14.61
C LYS A 53 -5.75 11.09 14.57
N THR A 54 -4.97 10.73 15.59
CA THR A 54 -3.55 11.09 15.66
C THR A 54 -2.75 10.57 14.46
N PHE A 55 -3.01 9.33 14.01
CA PHE A 55 -2.30 8.76 12.85
C PHE A 55 -2.81 9.32 11.53
N LEU A 56 -4.10 9.60 11.44
CA LEU A 56 -4.73 10.24 10.29
C LEU A 56 -4.16 11.65 10.05
N ASP A 57 -3.88 12.43 11.11
CA ASP A 57 -3.37 13.79 10.99
C ASP A 57 -1.88 13.90 10.61
N LEU A 58 -1.20 12.77 10.38
CA LEU A 58 0.24 12.72 10.06
C LEU A 58 0.57 12.96 8.58
N ASP A 59 -0.42 13.04 7.69
CA ASP A 59 -0.22 13.42 6.27
C ASP A 59 -0.86 14.77 5.90
N ASN A 60 -1.37 15.51 6.89
CA ASN A 60 -2.13 16.74 6.67
C ASN A 60 -1.22 17.96 6.45
N GLY A 61 -1.59 18.77 5.45
CA GLY A 61 -0.91 20.02 5.12
C GLY A 61 0.59 19.83 4.87
N LEU A 62 1.42 20.53 5.64
CA LEU A 62 2.89 20.48 5.52
C LEU A 62 3.47 19.10 5.82
N LYS A 63 2.72 18.20 6.47
CA LYS A 63 3.17 16.84 6.77
C LYS A 63 2.97 15.87 5.61
N ARG A 64 2.39 16.29 4.48
CA ARG A 64 2.07 15.40 3.35
C ARG A 64 3.27 14.60 2.86
N GLU A 65 4.44 15.23 2.77
CA GLU A 65 5.68 14.57 2.35
C GLU A 65 6.16 13.51 3.34
N GLU A 66 5.77 13.60 4.61
CA GLU A 66 6.14 12.61 5.62
C GLU A 66 5.51 11.24 5.35
N SER A 67 4.37 11.18 4.66
CA SER A 67 3.71 9.94 4.25
C SER A 67 4.54 9.16 3.21
N VAL A 68 5.27 9.86 2.35
CA VAL A 68 6.14 9.25 1.34
C VAL A 68 7.32 8.51 2.00
N LYS A 69 7.83 9.02 3.13
CA LYS A 69 8.96 8.44 3.86
C LYS A 69 8.64 7.08 4.47
N ASP A 70 7.37 6.71 4.61
CA ASP A 70 6.96 5.38 5.10
C ASP A 70 7.09 4.28 4.03
N ILE A 71 7.32 4.66 2.77
CA ILE A 71 7.36 3.73 1.63
C ILE A 71 8.75 3.12 1.46
N GLY A 72 9.81 3.87 1.75
CA GLY A 72 11.22 3.47 1.61
C GLY A 72 12.15 4.60 1.19
#